data_AF-A0A650CLQ9-F1
#
_entry.id   AF-A0A650CLQ9-F1
#
_cell.length_a   1.000
_cell.length_b   1.000
_cell.length_c   1.000
_cell.angle_alpha   90.00
_cell.angle_beta   90.00
_cell.angle_gamma   90.00
#
_symmetry.space_group_name_H-M   'P 1'
#
loop_
_entity.id
_entity.type
_entity.pdbx_description
1 polymer ?
#
loop_
_entity_poly.entity_id
_entity_poly.type
_entity_poly.pdbx_seq_one_letter_code
_entity_poly.pdbx_strand_id
1 'polypeptide(L)'
;MDLLLYSGIASVMVVVIVAILYLSERVKNYAGLFLVYFLLGMMAIMFLSAIYYLYYPPSFSLALAFLTNSIYMVSLLVPFFLVAKKLTSKEYRGGHEIYISVLAVINEFLMGYTFNLAYLGSSYFENTLDVFNYSVNSYWFFYPMMAEMLSLYIINYIRNGNVRKDPSP
;
A
#
# COMPACT_ATOMS: atom_id res chain seq x y z
N MET A 1 -1.89 7.39 -24.90
CA MET A 1 -2.69 7.33 -23.67
C MET A 1 -1.81 6.82 -22.54
N ASP A 2 -1.51 7.62 -21.53
CA ASP A 2 -0.35 8.52 -21.61
C ASP A 2 0.55 8.20 -20.41
N LEU A 3 1.87 8.13 -20.62
CA LEU A 3 2.86 7.95 -19.54
C LEU A 3 2.59 8.94 -18.38
N LEU A 4 2.13 10.14 -18.73
CA LEU A 4 1.68 11.18 -17.80
C LEU A 4 0.52 10.71 -16.90
N LEU A 5 -0.49 10.04 -17.45
CA LEU A 5 -1.63 9.53 -16.67
C LEU A 5 -1.15 8.51 -15.64
N TYR A 6 -0.36 7.50 -16.07
CA TYR A 6 0.19 6.49 -15.15
C TYR A 6 1.11 7.11 -14.10
N SER A 7 1.93 8.11 -14.46
CA SER A 7 2.77 8.85 -13.52
C SER A 7 1.98 9.69 -12.51
N GLY A 8 0.86 10.28 -12.93
CA GLY A 8 -0.06 10.98 -12.05
C GLY A 8 -0.70 10.03 -11.04
N ILE A 9 -1.20 8.88 -11.49
CA ILE A 9 -1.76 7.85 -10.62
C ILE A 9 -0.69 7.32 -9.67
N ALA A 10 0.51 6.98 -10.16
CA ALA A 10 1.63 6.53 -9.33
C ALA A 10 1.96 7.53 -8.22
N SER A 11 2.01 8.83 -8.55
CA SER A 11 2.31 9.87 -7.58
C SER A 11 1.23 10.01 -6.51
N VAL A 12 -0.05 9.85 -6.86
CA VAL A 12 -1.14 9.80 -5.87
C VAL A 12 -0.97 8.59 -4.95
N MET A 13 -0.60 7.43 -5.49
CA MET A 13 -0.36 6.22 -4.69
C MET A 13 0.81 6.40 -3.72
N VAL A 14 1.91 7.02 -4.16
CA VAL A 14 3.04 7.38 -3.27
C VAL A 14 2.56 8.19 -2.07
N VAL A 15 1.74 9.23 -2.30
CA VAL A 15 1.22 10.06 -1.21
C VAL A 15 0.38 9.24 -0.23
N VAL A 16 -0.45 8.33 -0.75
CA VAL A 16 -1.27 7.43 0.08
C VAL A 16 -0.39 6.50 0.91
N ILE A 17 0.65 5.89 0.33
CA ILE A 17 1.52 4.95 1.04
C ILE A 17 2.36 5.67 2.09
N VAL A 18 2.94 6.83 1.74
CA VAL A 18 3.64 7.69 2.72
C VAL A 18 2.73 8.06 3.88
N ALA A 19 1.46 8.40 3.62
CA ALA A 19 0.50 8.70 4.67
C ALA A 19 0.20 7.48 5.57
N ILE A 20 0.09 6.28 5.00
CA ILE A 20 -0.12 5.03 5.75
C ILE A 20 1.11 4.70 6.60
N LEU A 21 2.31 4.79 6.03
CA LEU A 21 3.56 4.52 6.75
C LEU A 21 3.79 5.54 7.86
N TYR A 22 3.49 6.81 7.62
CA TYR A 22 3.50 7.85 8.64
C TYR A 22 2.49 7.58 9.77
N LEU A 23 1.29 7.12 9.43
CA LEU A 23 0.31 6.71 10.42
C LEU A 23 0.81 5.51 11.23
N SER A 24 1.51 4.57 10.58
CA SER A 24 2.08 3.39 11.23
C SER A 24 3.09 3.74 12.33
N GLU A 25 3.91 4.78 12.12
CA GLU A 25 4.85 5.26 13.14
C GLU A 25 4.14 5.91 14.35
N ARG A 26 2.88 6.30 14.20
CA ARG A 26 2.08 7.02 15.21
C ARG A 26 1.04 6.14 15.91
N VAL A 27 1.03 4.85 15.62
CA VAL A 27 0.09 3.91 16.23
C VAL A 27 0.35 3.80 17.74
N LYS A 28 -0.66 4.14 18.54
CA LYS A 28 -0.62 4.03 20.01
C LYS A 28 -1.40 2.83 20.56
N ASN A 29 -2.35 2.31 19.79
CA ASN A 29 -3.26 1.26 20.22
C ASN A 29 -3.52 0.24 19.11
N TYR A 30 -4.10 -0.91 19.47
CA TYR A 30 -4.40 -1.96 18.50
C TYR A 30 -5.45 -1.55 17.45
N ALA A 31 -6.27 -0.55 17.74
CA ALA A 31 -7.19 0.01 16.75
C ALA A 31 -6.45 0.71 15.60
N GLY A 32 -5.44 1.52 15.92
CA GLY A 32 -4.56 2.13 14.93
C GLY A 32 -3.76 1.10 14.14
N LEU A 33 -3.25 0.06 14.83
CA LEU A 33 -2.53 -1.03 14.17
C LEU A 33 -3.42 -1.77 13.16
N PHE A 34 -4.65 -2.10 13.56
CA PHE A 34 -5.64 -2.69 12.67
C PHE A 34 -5.89 -1.80 11.45
N LEU A 35 -6.03 -0.50 11.65
CA LEU A 35 -6.30 0.44 10.56
C LEU A 35 -5.16 0.46 9.54
N VAL A 36 -3.90 0.43 9.99
CA VAL A 36 -2.74 0.35 9.08
C VAL A 36 -2.76 -0.95 8.26
N TYR A 37 -2.95 -2.10 8.91
CA TYR A 37 -3.08 -3.38 8.20
C TYR A 37 -4.25 -3.40 7.23
N PHE A 38 -5.38 -2.83 7.63
CA PHE A 38 -6.57 -2.72 6.81
C PHE A 38 -6.31 -1.88 5.55
N LEU A 39 -5.67 -0.71 5.68
CA LEU A 39 -5.36 0.14 4.53
C LEU A 39 -4.36 -0.52 3.57
N LEU A 40 -3.29 -1.13 4.09
CA LEU A 40 -2.32 -1.86 3.26
C LEU A 40 -2.93 -3.11 2.61
N GLY A 41 -3.80 -3.84 3.32
CA GLY A 41 -4.51 -5.00 2.78
C GLY A 41 -5.53 -4.61 1.70
N MET A 42 -6.25 -3.52 1.91
CA MET A 42 -7.16 -2.93 0.92
C MET A 42 -6.42 -2.60 -0.38
N MET A 43 -5.26 -1.96 -0.30
CA MET A 43 -4.45 -1.68 -1.47
C MET A 43 -4.02 -2.95 -2.21
N ALA A 44 -3.59 -3.98 -1.47
CA ALA A 44 -3.13 -5.22 -2.09
C ALA A 44 -4.26 -5.89 -2.88
N ILE A 45 -5.47 -5.93 -2.32
CA ILE A 45 -6.64 -6.51 -2.99
C ILE A 45 -7.09 -5.66 -4.17
N MET A 46 -6.95 -4.34 -4.09
CA MET A 46 -7.21 -3.45 -5.21
C MET A 46 -6.30 -3.77 -6.40
N PHE A 47 -5.00 -3.94 -6.17
CA PHE A 47 -4.06 -4.33 -7.23
C PHE A 47 -4.31 -5.75 -7.73
N LEU A 48 -4.57 -6.72 -6.85
CA LEU A 48 -4.91 -8.09 -7.26
C LEU A 48 -6.15 -8.13 -8.14
N SER A 49 -7.19 -7.36 -7.79
CA SER A 49 -8.42 -7.26 -8.59
C SER A 49 -8.15 -6.60 -9.94
N ALA A 50 -7.27 -5.58 -9.99
CA ALA A 50 -6.87 -4.93 -11.23
C ALA A 50 -6.05 -5.86 -12.13
N ILE A 51 -5.11 -6.63 -11.56
CA ILE A 51 -4.34 -7.65 -12.29
C ILE A 51 -5.30 -8.67 -12.91
N TYR A 52 -6.24 -9.19 -12.12
CA TYR A 52 -7.21 -10.19 -12.60
C TYR A 52 -8.07 -9.64 -13.75
N TYR A 53 -8.54 -8.40 -13.63
CA TYR A 53 -9.26 -7.70 -14.69
C TYR A 53 -8.44 -7.58 -15.99
N LEU A 54 -7.16 -7.21 -15.88
CA LEU A 54 -6.26 -7.04 -17.02
C LEU A 54 -5.92 -8.35 -17.72
N TYR A 55 -5.88 -9.48 -17.00
CA TYR A 55 -5.67 -10.80 -17.60
C TYR A 55 -6.91 -11.37 -18.31
N TYR A 56 -8.10 -11.14 -17.75
CA TYR A 56 -9.34 -11.71 -18.25
C TYR A 56 -10.39 -10.63 -18.58
N PRO A 57 -10.08 -9.69 -19.49
CA PRO A 57 -10.96 -8.56 -19.80
C PRO A 57 -12.38 -8.93 -20.27
N PRO A 58 -12.65 -10.05 -20.98
CA PRO A 58 -14.02 -10.40 -21.39
C PRO A 58 -14.85 -11.01 -20.25
N SER A 59 -14.20 -11.62 -19.25
CA SER A 59 -14.88 -12.43 -18.23
C SER A 59 -15.10 -11.68 -16.92
N PHE A 60 -14.34 -10.60 -16.68
CA PHE A 60 -14.37 -9.85 -15.44
C PHE A 60 -14.73 -8.39 -15.71
N SER A 61 -15.86 -7.94 -15.19
CA SER A 61 -16.28 -6.55 -15.35
C SER A 61 -15.60 -5.64 -14.32
N LEU A 62 -15.46 -4.36 -14.66
CA LEU A 62 -14.95 -3.34 -13.74
C LEU A 62 -15.82 -3.21 -12.48
N ALA A 63 -17.12 -3.48 -12.62
CA ALA A 63 -18.06 -3.56 -11.49
C ALA A 63 -17.75 -4.74 -10.56
N LEU A 64 -17.34 -5.89 -11.09
CA LEU A 64 -16.91 -7.06 -10.30
C LEU A 64 -15.64 -6.76 -9.50
N ALA A 65 -14.63 -6.13 -10.12
CA ALA A 65 -13.42 -5.69 -9.42
C ALA A 65 -13.72 -4.73 -8.26
N PHE A 66 -14.63 -3.77 -8.50
CA PHE A 66 -15.08 -2.84 -7.47
C PHE A 66 -15.85 -3.54 -6.34
N LEU A 67 -16.72 -4.50 -6.68
CA LEU A 67 -17.46 -5.29 -5.69
C LEU A 67 -16.53 -6.14 -4.82
N THR A 68 -15.51 -6.77 -5.38
CA THR A 68 -14.54 -7.57 -4.61
C THR A 68 -13.83 -6.71 -3.55
N ASN A 69 -13.36 -5.52 -3.92
CA ASN A 69 -12.78 -4.56 -2.98
C ASN A 69 -13.79 -4.12 -1.91
N SER A 70 -15.03 -3.83 -2.32
CA SER A 70 -16.08 -3.37 -1.41
C SER A 70 -16.49 -4.45 -0.40
N ILE A 71 -16.59 -5.71 -0.84
CA ILE A 71 -16.89 -6.85 0.03
C ILE A 71 -15.77 -7.00 1.06
N TYR A 72 -14.51 -6.99 0.63
CA TYR A 72 -13.38 -7.06 1.57
C TYR A 72 -13.41 -5.93 2.60
N MET A 73 -13.66 -4.70 2.15
CA MET A 73 -13.78 -3.52 3.01
C MET A 73 -14.85 -3.73 4.09
N VAL A 74 -16.06 -4.12 3.69
CA VAL A 74 -17.19 -4.34 4.59
C VAL A 74 -16.92 -5.51 5.54
N SER A 75 -16.40 -6.62 5.03
CA SER A 75 -16.11 -7.82 5.81
C SER A 75 -15.09 -7.58 6.93
N LEU A 76 -14.18 -6.61 6.78
CA LEU A 76 -13.22 -6.26 7.83
C LEU A 76 -13.67 -5.09 8.71
N LEU A 77 -14.32 -4.07 8.15
CA LEU A 77 -14.74 -2.90 8.94
C LEU A 77 -15.90 -3.21 9.88
N VAL A 78 -16.89 -4.01 9.45
CA VAL A 78 -18.03 -4.38 10.30
C VAL A 78 -17.57 -5.06 11.60
N PRO A 79 -16.78 -6.15 11.59
CA PRO A 79 -16.29 -6.74 12.83
C PRO A 79 -15.34 -5.83 13.60
N PHE A 80 -14.55 -4.99 12.90
CA PHE A 80 -13.71 -4.01 13.57
C PHE A 80 -14.52 -3.05 14.44
N PHE A 81 -15.60 -2.45 13.91
CA PHE A 81 -16.43 -1.52 14.67
C PHE A 81 -17.08 -2.16 15.89
N LEU A 82 -17.41 -3.46 15.83
CA LEU A 82 -17.93 -4.20 16.98
C LEU A 82 -16.92 -4.33 18.13
N VAL A 83 -15.63 -4.38 17.83
CA VAL A 83 -14.55 -4.58 18.82
C VAL A 83 -13.69 -3.32 19.01
N ALA A 84 -13.96 -2.25 18.27
CA ALA A 84 -13.14 -1.03 18.23
C ALA A 84 -12.90 -0.44 19.63
N LYS A 85 -13.92 -0.35 20.47
CA LYS A 85 -13.80 0.17 21.84
C LYS A 85 -12.76 -0.61 22.67
N LYS A 86 -12.74 -1.94 22.53
CA LYS A 86 -11.80 -2.83 23.23
C LYS A 86 -10.38 -2.73 22.67
N LEU A 87 -10.24 -2.53 21.35
CA LEU A 87 -8.94 -2.38 20.70
C LEU A 87 -8.30 -1.01 20.98
N THR A 88 -9.11 0.04 21.10
CA THR A 88 -8.66 1.39 21.44
C THR A 88 -8.12 1.48 22.87
N SER A 89 -8.69 0.71 23.80
CA SER A 89 -8.23 0.66 25.19
C SER A 89 -6.93 -0.13 25.40
N LYS A 90 -6.50 -0.93 24.41
CA LYS A 90 -5.28 -1.74 24.52
C LYS A 90 -4.12 -1.02 23.85
N GLU A 91 -3.10 -0.66 24.63
CA GLU A 91 -1.88 -0.04 24.12
C GLU A 91 -1.08 -1.01 23.25
N TYR A 92 -0.54 -0.49 22.15
CA TYR A 92 0.37 -1.19 21.26
C TYR A 92 1.82 -0.81 21.63
N ARG A 93 2.69 -1.81 21.81
CA ARG A 93 4.08 -1.63 22.28
C ARG A 93 5.14 -1.96 21.23
N GLY A 94 4.77 -2.03 19.96
CA GLY A 94 5.68 -2.43 18.88
C GLY A 94 5.62 -3.92 18.54
N GLY A 95 6.45 -4.35 17.60
CA GLY A 95 6.64 -5.75 17.19
C GLY A 95 6.02 -6.13 15.85
N HIS A 96 5.28 -5.22 15.21
CA HIS A 96 4.64 -5.43 13.92
C HIS A 96 5.31 -4.68 12.76
N GLU A 97 6.40 -3.96 13.01
CA GLU A 97 7.07 -3.09 12.04
C GLU A 97 7.58 -3.88 10.83
N ILE A 98 8.16 -5.06 11.07
CA ILE A 98 8.65 -5.94 9.99
C ILE A 98 7.49 -6.37 9.09
N TYR A 99 6.35 -6.75 9.67
CA TYR A 99 5.19 -7.19 8.90
C TYR A 99 4.56 -6.04 8.09
N ILE A 100 4.52 -4.84 8.65
CA ILE A 100 4.04 -3.64 7.95
C ILE A 100 4.96 -3.34 6.76
N SER A 101 6.27 -3.38 6.97
CA SER A 101 7.26 -3.19 5.90
C SER A 101 7.16 -4.24 4.80
N VAL A 102 7.03 -5.52 5.16
CA VAL A 102 6.82 -6.60 4.18
C VAL A 102 5.54 -6.36 3.38
N LEU A 103 4.46 -5.95 4.04
CA LEU A 103 3.18 -5.69 3.38
C LEU A 103 3.24 -4.44 2.46
N ALA A 104 4.01 -3.42 2.83
CA ALA A 104 4.30 -2.28 1.97
C ALA A 104 5.08 -2.71 0.71
N VAL A 105 6.14 -3.51 0.86
CA VAL A 105 6.90 -4.04 -0.28
C VAL A 105 6.04 -4.93 -1.20
N ILE A 106 5.12 -5.71 -0.64
CA ILE A 106 4.15 -6.47 -1.44
C ILE A 106 3.24 -5.53 -2.24
N ASN A 107 2.77 -4.43 -1.64
CA ASN A 107 1.96 -3.44 -2.36
C ASN A 107 2.75 -2.79 -3.51
N GLU A 108 4.02 -2.46 -3.29
CA GLU A 108 4.91 -1.94 -4.34
C GLU A 108 5.07 -2.94 -5.48
N PHE A 109 5.35 -4.20 -5.14
CA PHE A 109 5.47 -5.27 -6.12
C PHE A 109 4.20 -5.41 -6.97
N LEU A 110 3.03 -5.42 -6.32
CA LEU A 110 1.74 -5.52 -6.98
C LEU A 110 1.44 -4.28 -7.84
N MET A 111 1.86 -3.09 -7.42
CA MET A 111 1.72 -1.86 -8.20
C MET A 111 2.57 -1.94 -9.47
N GLY A 112 3.86 -2.28 -9.35
CA GLY A 112 4.77 -2.45 -10.48
C GLY A 112 4.26 -3.49 -11.48
N TYR A 113 3.72 -4.59 -10.97
CA TYR A 113 3.08 -5.62 -11.79
C TYR A 113 1.86 -5.07 -12.54
N THR A 114 0.93 -4.46 -11.82
CA THR A 114 -0.33 -3.95 -12.38
C THR A 114 -0.07 -2.92 -13.48
N PHE A 115 0.85 -2.00 -13.26
CA PHE A 115 1.11 -0.90 -14.20
C PHE A 115 1.86 -1.38 -15.43
N ASN A 116 2.82 -2.29 -15.29
CA ASN A 116 3.45 -2.90 -16.45
C ASN A 116 2.50 -3.81 -17.23
N LEU A 117 1.62 -4.54 -16.54
CA LEU A 117 0.60 -5.34 -17.20
C LEU A 117 -0.35 -4.45 -18.01
N ALA A 118 -0.72 -3.28 -17.47
CA ALA A 118 -1.52 -2.29 -18.17
C ALA A 118 -0.78 -1.62 -19.34
N TYR A 119 0.54 -1.44 -19.23
CA TYR A 119 1.36 -0.75 -20.25
C TYR A 119 1.83 -1.67 -21.39
N LEU A 120 2.32 -2.87 -21.06
CA LEU A 120 2.89 -3.83 -22.00
C LEU A 120 1.88 -4.86 -22.48
N GLY A 121 0.84 -5.15 -21.69
CA GLY A 121 -0.13 -6.21 -21.95
C GLY A 121 0.29 -7.58 -21.36
N SER A 122 -0.66 -8.51 -21.32
CA SER A 122 -0.51 -9.82 -20.67
C SER A 122 0.44 -10.79 -21.38
N SER A 123 0.75 -10.56 -22.65
CA SER A 123 1.67 -11.40 -23.45
C SER A 123 3.13 -11.36 -22.97
N TYR A 124 3.51 -10.36 -22.17
CA TYR A 124 4.87 -10.24 -21.61
C TYR A 124 5.04 -10.98 -20.28
N PHE A 125 3.96 -11.58 -19.77
CA PHE A 125 3.90 -12.18 -18.44
C PHE A 125 3.48 -13.65 -18.49
N GLU A 126 4.15 -14.43 -19.35
CA GLU A 126 3.86 -15.85 -19.55
C GLU A 126 4.47 -16.72 -18.43
N ASN A 127 5.60 -16.31 -17.84
CA ASN A 127 6.27 -17.04 -16.76
C ASN A 127 6.28 -16.26 -15.44
N THR A 128 6.31 -16.98 -14.32
CA THR A 128 6.45 -16.39 -12.97
C THR A 128 7.75 -15.62 -12.78
N LEU A 129 8.83 -15.99 -13.45
CA LEU A 129 10.09 -15.24 -13.46
C LEU A 129 9.95 -13.89 -14.18
N ASP A 130 9.16 -13.83 -15.25
CA ASP A 130 8.89 -12.60 -15.99
C ASP A 130 8.04 -11.65 -15.14
N VAL A 131 7.03 -12.18 -14.43
CA VAL A 131 6.28 -11.41 -13.44
C VAL A 131 7.19 -10.78 -12.42
N PHE A 132 8.12 -11.53 -11.84
CA PHE A 132 9.04 -10.97 -10.85
C PHE A 132 9.97 -9.91 -11.43
N ASN A 133 10.64 -10.23 -12.55
CA ASN A 133 11.62 -9.35 -13.18
C ASN A 133 10.99 -8.05 -13.67
N TYR A 134 9.88 -8.12 -14.41
CA TYR A 134 9.22 -6.93 -14.91
C TYR A 134 8.62 -6.11 -13.77
N SER A 135 8.07 -6.72 -12.72
CA SER A 135 7.46 -5.95 -11.62
C SER A 135 8.50 -5.17 -10.82
N VAL A 136 9.60 -5.82 -10.42
CA VAL A 136 10.64 -5.20 -9.58
C VAL A 136 11.55 -4.28 -10.39
N ASN A 137 11.87 -4.62 -11.65
CA ASN A 137 12.68 -3.80 -12.54
C ASN A 137 11.82 -2.81 -13.34
N SER A 138 10.81 -2.23 -12.69
CA SER A 138 9.92 -1.26 -13.30
C SER A 138 10.15 0.13 -12.75
N TYR A 139 9.97 1.13 -13.62
CA TYR A 139 9.86 2.51 -13.19
C TYR A 139 8.74 2.70 -12.17
N TRP A 140 7.66 1.92 -12.30
CA TRP A 140 6.47 1.94 -11.44
C TRP A 140 6.67 1.31 -10.06
N PHE A 141 7.75 0.56 -9.85
CA PHE A 141 8.18 0.02 -8.56
C PHE A 141 9.29 0.89 -7.95
N PHE A 142 10.28 1.26 -8.75
CA PHE A 142 11.44 1.99 -8.24
C PHE A 142 11.10 3.42 -7.82
N TYR A 143 10.28 4.14 -8.61
CA TYR A 143 9.94 5.53 -8.30
C TYR A 143 9.16 5.65 -6.98
N PRO A 144 8.06 4.90 -6.75
CA PRO A 144 7.33 5.02 -5.50
C PRO A 144 8.16 4.60 -4.27
N MET A 145 8.84 3.46 -4.36
CA MET A 145 9.72 2.98 -3.28
C MET A 145 10.80 3.99 -2.90
N MET A 146 11.46 4.61 -3.90
CA MET A 146 12.45 5.66 -3.66
C MET A 146 11.81 6.89 -2.99
N ALA A 147 10.65 7.33 -3.48
CA ALA A 147 9.94 8.50 -2.95
C ALA A 147 9.48 8.27 -1.51
N GLU A 148 9.03 7.07 -1.17
CA GLU A 148 8.64 6.67 0.18
C GLU A 148 9.81 6.68 1.16
N MET A 149 10.92 6.05 0.79
CA MET A 149 12.13 6.04 1.61
C MET A 149 12.65 7.45 1.87
N LEU A 150 12.68 8.29 0.84
CA LEU A 150 13.07 9.69 0.96
C LEU A 150 12.11 10.46 1.89
N SER A 151 10.80 10.25 1.75
CA SER A 151 9.79 10.91 2.57
C SER A 151 9.92 10.51 4.04
N LEU A 152 10.05 9.22 4.33
CA LEU A 152 10.27 8.72 5.70
C LEU A 152 11.58 9.22 6.29
N TYR A 153 12.64 9.29 5.49
CA TYR A 153 13.92 9.86 5.91
C TYR A 153 13.75 11.33 6.31
N ILE A 154 13.10 12.15 5.48
CA ILE A 154 12.85 13.58 5.76
C ILE A 154 12.00 13.74 7.03
N ILE A 155 10.92 12.95 7.15
CA ILE A 155 10.04 12.98 8.32
C ILE A 155 10.82 12.67 9.60
N ASN A 156 11.63 11.61 9.59
CA ASN A 156 12.44 11.20 10.74
C ASN A 156 13.56 12.21 11.05
N TYR A 157 14.18 12.81 10.02
CA TYR A 157 15.17 13.87 10.19
C TYR A 157 14.57 15.10 10.87
N ILE A 158 13.42 15.59 10.39
CA ILE A 158 12.71 16.74 10.99
C ILE A 158 12.32 16.43 12.44
N ARG A 159 11.82 15.21 12.71
CA ARG A 159 11.44 14.78 14.06
C ARG A 159 12.63 14.80 15.02
N ASN A 160 13.74 14.18 14.63
CA ASN A 160 14.94 14.11 15.47
C ASN A 160 15.63 15.47 15.63
N GLY A 161 15.52 16.36 14.64
CA GLY A 161 15.95 17.75 14.72
C GLY A 161 15.12 18.59 15.70
N ASN A 162 13.83 18.34 15.81
CA ASN A 162 12.94 19.02 16.77
C ASN A 162 13.15 18.51 18.20
N VAL A 163 13.36 17.20 18.41
CA VAL A 163 13.64 16.63 19.75
C VAL A 163 14.93 17.19 20.35
N ARG A 164 15.94 17.51 19.53
CA ARG A 164 17.19 18.14 20.00
C ARG A 164 17.05 19.63 20.34
N LYS A 165 15.94 20.27 20.00
CA LYS A 165 15.69 21.70 20.24
C LYS A 165 14.83 21.98 21.47
N ASP A 166 14.33 20.97 22.17
CA ASP A 166 13.77 21.14 23.51
C ASP A 166 14.93 21.09 24.52
N PRO A 167 15.40 22.23 25.07
CA PRO A 167 16.20 22.18 26.28
C PRO A 167 15.27 21.67 27.38
N SER A 168 15.65 20.55 28.00
CA SER A 168 15.05 20.10 29.26
C SER A 168 14.98 21.27 30.26
N PRO A 169 13.83 21.46 30.96
CA PRO A 169 13.78 22.38 32.10
C PRO A 169 14.72 21.93 33.23
#